data_AF-A0A957SMV0-F1
#
_entry.id   AF-A0A957SMV0-F1
#
_cell.length_a   1.000
_cell.length_b   1.000
_cell.length_c   1.000
_cell.angle_alpha   90.00
_cell.angle_beta   90.00
_cell.angle_gamma   90.00
#
_symmetry.space_group_name_H-M   'P 1'
#
loop_
_entity.id
_entity.type
_entity.pdbx_description
1 polymer ?
#
loop_
_entity_poly.entity_id
_entity_poly.type
_entity_poly.pdbx_seq_one_letter_code
_entity_poly.pdbx_strand_id
1 'polypeptide(L)'
;MHPLHDSAHASAGTMKSENDVQGFRSRHFQARTFLIYLLIFAFVITPITSAQAKSATTVVGAGNGQEQIHPLVQQADASNNYIVINGDGFAPAQITIEVGESVTWHNATGVAQSLYQGAPPEELPETPSTADIFLPLIKKSSGQTSQQFSPAVAAPIQDHAPIATLAAGADFSLRFEQVGAIDFYLGPTPSQAGQIIVQERSPTTLSSVSPASGAGDVAVTRETVLVFSHPLDASSITADSVFAQFGGEKLAAIRHLSPDGAKLTLFYDAPLPASARVRVTVDGDRLRDANGQAVDADGDGVAGGTAAIDFDTLGIRMIPGTAVCGHVFASELGTDASGGAQDVALAGAAITVDGMEATLRTTT
;
A
#
# COMPACT_ATOMS: atom_id res chain seq x y z
N MET A 1 -45.32 21.23 32.28
CA MET A 1 -46.37 22.26 32.42
C MET A 1 -45.71 23.62 32.28
N HIS A 2 -46.23 24.44 31.38
CA HIS A 2 -45.66 25.66 30.78
C HIS A 2 -45.02 26.69 31.73
N PRO A 3 -44.05 27.45 31.19
CA PRO A 3 -43.88 28.87 31.53
C PRO A 3 -44.00 29.81 30.30
N LEU A 4 -44.63 30.96 30.57
CA LEU A 4 -44.28 32.35 30.19
C LEU A 4 -44.23 32.81 28.72
N HIS A 5 -45.25 33.62 28.38
CA HIS A 5 -45.24 35.02 27.91
C HIS A 5 -44.16 35.56 26.93
N ASP A 6 -44.72 36.21 25.90
CA ASP A 6 -44.33 37.46 25.22
C ASP A 6 -43.05 37.55 24.39
N SER A 7 -43.21 37.92 23.11
CA SER A 7 -42.83 39.27 22.63
C SER A 7 -43.27 39.52 21.19
N ALA A 8 -43.98 40.62 20.99
CA ALA A 8 -44.28 41.24 19.71
C ALA A 8 -43.26 42.36 19.39
N HIS A 9 -43.15 42.67 18.09
CA HIS A 9 -43.10 44.01 17.47
C HIS A 9 -42.01 44.23 16.40
N ALA A 10 -42.50 44.53 15.20
CA ALA A 10 -41.81 45.23 14.13
C ALA A 10 -41.78 46.74 14.42
N SER A 11 -40.74 47.45 13.97
CA SER A 11 -40.81 48.88 13.63
C SER A 11 -39.70 49.31 12.67
N ALA A 12 -40.03 50.35 11.90
CA ALA A 12 -39.48 50.77 10.63
C ALA A 12 -38.27 51.70 10.69
N GLY A 13 -37.76 52.04 9.50
CA GLY A 13 -36.52 52.76 9.25
C GLY A 13 -36.46 54.22 9.68
N THR A 14 -35.27 54.81 9.55
CA THR A 14 -35.04 56.25 9.44
C THR A 14 -33.73 56.49 8.67
N MET A 15 -33.83 57.33 7.64
CA MET A 15 -32.75 57.96 6.85
C MET A 15 -32.39 59.33 7.46
N LYS A 16 -31.10 59.70 7.39
CA LYS A 16 -30.55 61.09 7.24
C LYS A 16 -29.04 60.99 6.97
N SER A 17 -28.55 61.38 5.77
CA SER A 17 -27.81 62.63 5.40
C SER A 17 -26.51 62.84 6.21
N GLU A 18 -25.34 63.19 5.65
CA GLU A 18 -24.98 64.08 4.54
C GLU A 18 -23.47 63.97 4.20
N ASN A 19 -23.10 64.33 2.96
CA ASN A 19 -21.84 64.90 2.44
C ASN A 19 -20.47 64.23 2.72
N ASP A 20 -19.74 63.84 1.66
CA ASP A 20 -18.73 64.74 1.07
C ASP A 20 -18.27 64.28 -0.33
N VAL A 21 -17.83 65.26 -1.12
CA VAL A 21 -17.50 65.22 -2.56
C VAL A 21 -15.97 65.13 -2.75
N GLN A 22 -15.55 64.62 -3.92
CA GLN A 22 -14.22 64.68 -4.57
C GLN A 22 -13.33 63.43 -4.44
N GLY A 23 -12.97 62.85 -5.58
CA GLY A 23 -11.92 61.82 -5.63
C GLY A 23 -11.81 61.00 -6.92
N PHE A 24 -11.85 61.64 -8.09
CA PHE A 24 -11.61 61.01 -9.38
C PHE A 24 -10.13 60.60 -9.53
N ARG A 25 -9.76 59.30 -9.48
CA ARG A 25 -8.49 58.80 -10.05
C ARG A 25 -8.56 57.37 -10.61
N SER A 26 -8.37 57.33 -11.93
CA SER A 26 -7.72 56.33 -12.80
C SER A 26 -7.71 54.85 -12.41
N ARG A 27 -8.33 54.05 -13.27
CA ARG A 27 -8.00 52.63 -13.49
C ARG A 27 -6.55 52.53 -13.94
N HIS A 28 -5.73 51.82 -13.17
CA HIS A 28 -4.46 51.27 -13.66
C HIS A 28 -4.44 49.76 -13.47
N PHE A 29 -4.35 49.11 -14.63
CA PHE A 29 -4.08 47.71 -14.90
C PHE A 29 -2.78 47.29 -14.18
N GLN A 30 -2.87 46.47 -13.14
CA GLN A 30 -1.71 45.83 -12.50
C GLN A 30 -1.56 44.42 -13.07
N ALA A 31 -0.71 44.31 -14.08
CA ALA A 31 -0.18 43.05 -14.57
C ALA A 31 0.69 42.43 -13.47
N ARG A 32 0.33 41.22 -13.05
CA ARG A 32 1.08 40.41 -12.10
C ARG A 32 2.37 39.93 -12.75
N THR A 33 3.51 40.53 -12.39
CA THR A 33 4.84 39.98 -12.64
C THR A 33 5.03 38.74 -11.77
N PHE A 34 4.96 37.55 -12.36
CA PHE A 34 5.37 36.29 -11.74
C PHE A 34 6.90 36.19 -11.82
N LEU A 35 7.55 36.18 -10.66
CA LEU A 35 8.97 35.93 -10.52
C LEU A 35 9.18 34.40 -10.50
N ILE A 36 9.82 33.87 -11.53
CA ILE A 36 10.17 32.44 -11.66
C ILE A 36 11.40 32.18 -10.79
N TYR A 37 11.24 31.40 -9.71
CA TYR A 37 12.37 30.78 -9.02
C TYR A 37 12.77 29.50 -9.75
N LEU A 38 13.95 29.51 -10.35
CA LEU A 38 14.62 28.37 -10.95
C LEU A 38 15.27 27.53 -9.83
N LEU A 39 14.62 26.43 -9.43
CA LEU A 39 15.21 25.43 -8.52
C LEU A 39 15.97 24.39 -9.37
N ILE A 40 17.29 24.49 -9.37
CA ILE A 40 18.20 23.52 -9.98
C ILE A 40 18.38 22.35 -8.99
N PHE A 41 17.78 21.20 -9.27
CA PHE A 41 18.10 19.94 -8.58
C PHE A 41 19.34 19.32 -9.24
N ALA A 42 20.49 19.47 -8.61
CA ALA A 42 21.68 18.69 -8.93
C ALA A 42 21.57 17.33 -8.23
N PHE A 43 21.30 16.28 -9.00
CA PHE A 43 21.42 14.89 -8.54
C PHE A 43 22.90 14.56 -8.38
N VAL A 44 23.39 14.55 -7.13
CA VAL A 44 24.65 13.87 -6.80
C VAL A 44 24.32 12.40 -6.61
N ILE A 45 24.63 11.59 -7.62
CA ILE A 45 24.59 10.14 -7.53
C ILE A 45 25.76 9.70 -6.66
N THR A 46 25.51 9.39 -5.39
CA THR A 46 26.45 8.60 -4.59
C THR A 46 26.29 7.12 -4.96
N PRO A 47 27.35 6.41 -5.40
CA PRO A 47 27.25 4.98 -5.63
C PRO A 47 27.04 4.27 -4.29
N ILE A 48 25.94 3.52 -4.17
CA ILE A 48 25.80 2.50 -3.12
C ILE A 48 26.71 1.36 -3.53
N THR A 49 27.92 1.33 -2.97
CA THR A 49 28.78 0.15 -3.01
C THR A 49 28.10 -0.98 -2.26
N SER A 50 27.69 -2.00 -3.01
CA SER A 50 27.34 -3.32 -2.50
C SER A 50 28.51 -3.89 -1.69
N ALA A 51 28.36 -4.01 -0.38
CA ALA A 51 29.29 -4.78 0.44
C ALA A 51 29.07 -6.27 0.17
N GLN A 52 29.74 -6.81 -0.85
CA GLN A 52 30.04 -8.23 -0.89
C GLN A 52 31.03 -8.50 0.24
N ALA A 53 30.60 -9.21 1.29
CA ALA A 53 31.52 -9.78 2.26
C ALA A 53 32.32 -10.89 1.58
N LYS A 54 33.47 -10.48 1.05
CA LYS A 54 34.52 -11.31 0.47
C LYS A 54 35.18 -12.08 1.61
N SER A 55 35.15 -13.41 1.53
CA SER A 55 35.89 -14.30 2.42
C SER A 55 37.36 -13.88 2.51
N ALA A 56 37.78 -13.46 3.69
CA ALA A 56 39.17 -13.19 4.01
C ALA A 56 39.74 -14.39 4.77
N THR A 57 40.37 -15.29 4.02
CA THR A 57 41.38 -16.23 4.53
C THR A 57 42.52 -15.42 5.14
N THR A 58 42.72 -15.56 6.46
CA THR A 58 43.98 -15.22 7.11
C THR A 58 44.49 -16.47 7.82
N VAL A 59 45.62 -16.99 7.33
CA VAL A 59 46.42 -18.03 7.95
C VAL A 59 47.41 -17.36 8.90
N VAL A 60 47.37 -17.64 10.21
CA VAL A 60 48.56 -17.77 11.10
C VAL A 60 48.16 -18.55 12.38
N GLY A 61 48.92 -19.60 12.71
CA GLY A 61 49.35 -19.84 14.10
C GLY A 61 48.61 -20.88 14.92
N ALA A 62 49.23 -22.06 15.07
CA ALA A 62 48.85 -23.11 15.99
C ALA A 62 48.92 -22.68 17.47
N GLY A 63 47.93 -23.08 18.28
CA GLY A 63 47.95 -22.94 19.73
C GLY A 63 46.77 -23.68 20.37
N ASN A 64 47.09 -24.67 21.20
CA ASN A 64 46.16 -25.64 21.78
C ASN A 64 45.16 -25.01 22.77
N GLY A 65 43.88 -25.33 22.63
CA GLY A 65 42.85 -25.07 23.64
C GLY A 65 41.53 -25.72 23.23
N GLN A 66 41.00 -26.61 24.05
CA GLN A 66 39.72 -27.26 23.80
C GLN A 66 38.58 -26.26 23.97
N GLU A 67 37.82 -26.01 22.91
CA GLU A 67 36.60 -25.21 22.97
C GLU A 67 35.43 -26.09 22.52
N GLN A 68 34.50 -26.32 23.46
CA GLN A 68 33.25 -27.03 23.23
C GLN A 68 32.47 -26.36 22.09
N ILE A 69 32.13 -27.15 21.09
CA ILE A 69 31.13 -26.81 20.07
C ILE A 69 29.76 -26.62 20.73
N HIS A 70 29.37 -25.37 20.99
CA HIS A 70 27.97 -25.01 21.17
C HIS A 70 27.28 -25.05 19.79
N PRO A 71 26.14 -25.74 19.62
CA PRO A 71 25.39 -25.64 18.38
C PRO A 71 24.85 -24.22 18.22
N LEU A 72 25.10 -23.65 17.04
CA LEU A 72 24.49 -22.40 16.58
C LEU A 72 22.97 -22.54 16.67
N VAL A 73 22.35 -21.90 17.67
CA VAL A 73 20.92 -21.61 17.63
C VAL A 73 20.73 -20.65 16.45
N GLN A 74 20.01 -21.14 15.45
CA GLN A 74 19.55 -20.39 14.31
C GLN A 74 18.74 -19.21 14.84
N GLN A 75 19.33 -18.02 14.77
CA GLN A 75 18.72 -16.76 15.15
C GLN A 75 17.46 -16.61 14.27
N ALA A 76 16.29 -16.80 14.88
CA ALA A 76 15.00 -16.65 14.21
C ALA A 76 14.94 -15.26 13.57
N ASP A 77 14.50 -15.23 12.31
CA ASP A 77 14.26 -14.00 11.57
C ASP A 77 13.47 -13.01 12.45
N ALA A 78 13.96 -11.78 12.54
CA ALA A 78 13.29 -10.66 13.19
C ALA A 78 12.05 -10.26 12.38
N SER A 79 11.03 -11.11 12.39
CA SER A 79 9.67 -10.67 12.21
C SER A 79 9.31 -9.83 13.44
N ASN A 80 8.66 -8.69 13.25
CA ASN A 80 8.28 -7.74 14.31
C ASN A 80 7.29 -8.32 15.35
N ASN A 81 6.92 -9.60 15.19
CA ASN A 81 5.84 -10.29 15.90
C ASN A 81 6.39 -11.49 16.69
N TYR A 82 7.64 -11.41 17.16
CA TYR A 82 8.32 -12.46 17.90
C TYR A 82 8.65 -12.01 19.32
N ILE A 83 8.27 -12.81 20.32
CA ILE A 83 8.45 -12.54 21.74
C ILE A 83 9.27 -13.68 22.36
N VAL A 84 10.39 -13.35 22.97
CA VAL A 84 11.22 -14.30 23.72
C VAL A 84 10.77 -14.30 25.18
N ILE A 85 10.50 -15.49 25.71
CA ILE A 85 10.23 -15.74 27.12
C ILE A 85 11.55 -16.09 27.80
N ASN A 86 11.99 -15.25 28.72
CA ASN A 86 13.21 -15.40 29.50
C ASN A 86 12.88 -15.59 30.99
N GLY A 87 13.89 -15.94 31.80
CA GLY A 87 13.72 -15.99 33.26
C GLY A 87 13.34 -14.65 33.90
N ASP A 88 13.60 -13.54 33.19
CA ASP A 88 13.30 -12.16 33.61
C ASP A 88 12.04 -11.57 32.94
N GLY A 89 11.25 -12.37 32.22
CA GLY A 89 10.00 -11.94 31.58
C GLY A 89 10.02 -12.02 30.06
N PHE A 90 9.47 -11.01 29.38
CA PHE A 90 9.25 -11.03 27.93
C PHE A 90 10.09 -10.00 27.19
N ALA A 91 10.65 -10.39 26.05
CA ALA A 91 11.47 -9.53 25.20
C ALA A 91 11.04 -9.65 23.72
N PRO A 92 10.49 -8.60 23.11
CA PRO A 92 10.09 -7.34 23.73
C PRO A 92 8.89 -7.54 24.69
N ALA A 93 8.77 -6.69 25.69
CA ALA A 93 7.61 -6.69 26.59
C ALA A 93 6.34 -6.16 25.90
N GLN A 94 6.48 -5.36 24.84
CA GLN A 94 5.34 -4.88 24.07
C GLN A 94 5.59 -5.01 22.58
N ILE A 95 4.58 -5.48 21.84
CA ILE A 95 4.57 -5.47 20.38
C ILE A 95 3.29 -4.83 19.86
N THR A 96 3.35 -4.29 18.65
CA THR A 96 2.19 -3.79 17.90
C THR A 96 2.11 -4.57 16.60
N ILE A 97 0.93 -5.14 16.33
CA ILE A 97 0.63 -5.94 15.15
C ILE A 97 -0.65 -5.45 14.48
N GLU A 98 -0.86 -5.82 13.22
CA GLU A 98 -2.14 -5.60 12.55
C GLU A 98 -3.09 -6.79 12.77
N VAL A 99 -4.40 -6.54 12.67
CA VAL A 99 -5.40 -7.60 12.66
C VAL A 99 -5.13 -8.62 11.55
N GLY A 100 -5.23 -9.90 11.87
CA GLY A 100 -4.91 -11.03 11.00
C GLY A 100 -3.44 -11.48 11.08
N GLU A 101 -2.57 -10.81 11.84
CA GLU A 101 -1.20 -11.25 12.05
C GLU A 101 -1.05 -12.27 13.18
N SER A 102 0.03 -13.05 13.11
CA SER A 102 0.42 -14.00 14.16
C SER A 102 1.55 -13.46 15.00
N VAL A 103 1.49 -13.70 16.31
CA VAL A 103 2.59 -13.50 17.26
C VAL A 103 3.16 -14.85 17.65
N THR A 104 4.47 -14.95 17.70
CA THR A 104 5.19 -16.15 18.12
C THR A 104 5.91 -15.90 19.44
N TRP A 105 5.68 -16.76 20.42
CA TRP A 105 6.43 -16.81 21.67
C TRP A 105 7.45 -17.93 21.63
N HIS A 106 8.69 -17.62 21.98
CA HIS A 106 9.79 -18.58 22.07
C HIS A 106 10.21 -18.80 23.52
N ASN A 107 10.27 -20.07 23.94
CA ASN A 107 10.66 -20.41 25.29
C ASN A 107 12.19 -20.51 25.43
N ALA A 108 12.85 -19.46 25.95
CA ALA A 108 14.28 -19.44 26.21
C ALA A 108 14.65 -19.74 27.69
N THR A 109 13.69 -20.13 28.54
CA THR A 109 13.93 -20.27 29.99
C THR A 109 14.66 -21.54 30.40
N GLY A 110 14.98 -22.42 29.43
CA GLY A 110 15.61 -23.73 29.69
C GLY A 110 14.71 -24.75 30.41
N VAL A 111 13.46 -24.40 30.72
CA VAL A 111 12.45 -25.26 31.36
C VAL A 111 11.14 -25.22 30.57
N ALA A 112 10.35 -26.29 30.62
CA ALA A 112 9.05 -26.31 29.98
C ALA A 112 8.08 -25.35 30.67
N GLN A 113 7.29 -24.62 29.89
CA GLN A 113 6.32 -23.63 30.34
C GLN A 113 4.90 -24.15 30.09
N SER A 114 4.00 -23.97 31.05
CA SER A 114 2.57 -24.29 30.93
C SER A 114 1.83 -23.05 30.43
N LEU A 115 1.06 -23.19 29.35
CA LEU A 115 0.25 -22.11 28.80
C LEU A 115 -1.16 -22.18 29.37
N TYR A 116 -1.63 -21.11 29.99
CA TYR A 116 -2.97 -20.98 30.58
C TYR A 116 -3.81 -19.96 29.83
N GLN A 117 -5.13 -20.12 29.88
CA GLN A 117 -6.08 -19.13 29.40
C GLN A 117 -6.54 -18.21 30.54
N GLY A 118 -6.72 -16.93 30.22
CA GLY A 118 -7.30 -15.93 31.12
C GLY A 118 -6.25 -15.18 31.95
N ALA A 119 -6.72 -14.39 32.91
CA ALA A 119 -5.87 -13.76 33.90
C ALA A 119 -5.42 -14.77 34.96
N PRO A 120 -4.24 -14.59 35.56
CA PRO A 120 -3.85 -15.37 36.73
C PRO A 120 -4.88 -15.18 37.87
N PRO A 121 -5.14 -16.21 38.68
CA PRO A 121 -6.02 -16.07 39.84
C PRO A 121 -5.42 -15.13 40.89
N GLU A 122 -6.25 -14.40 41.64
CA GLU A 122 -5.79 -13.52 42.74
C GLU A 122 -5.06 -14.31 43.85
N GLU A 123 -5.44 -15.58 44.05
CA GLU A 123 -4.76 -16.53 44.93
C GLU A 123 -4.30 -17.74 44.10
N LEU A 124 -2.99 -17.85 43.91
CA LEU A 124 -2.38 -19.01 43.27
C LEU A 124 -2.28 -20.18 44.27
N PRO A 125 -2.29 -21.45 43.80
CA PRO A 125 -1.99 -22.60 44.66
C PRO A 125 -0.63 -22.41 45.36
N GLU A 126 -0.44 -22.98 46.56
CA GLU A 126 0.69 -22.72 47.47
C GLU A 126 2.10 -22.94 46.86
N THR A 127 2.20 -23.56 45.69
CA THR A 127 3.44 -23.66 44.91
C THR A 127 3.17 -23.28 43.45
N PRO A 128 3.02 -21.98 43.13
CA PRO A 128 2.99 -21.57 41.74
C PRO A 128 4.39 -21.72 41.18
N SER A 129 4.52 -22.47 40.08
CA SER A 129 5.83 -22.66 39.47
C SER A 129 6.21 -21.38 38.72
N THR A 130 7.50 -21.02 38.66
CA THR A 130 8.02 -19.98 37.76
C THR A 130 7.89 -20.36 36.27
N ALA A 131 7.06 -21.37 35.96
CA ALA A 131 6.91 -22.02 34.67
C ALA A 131 5.49 -21.88 34.10
N ASP A 132 4.66 -20.98 34.65
CA ASP A 132 3.28 -20.77 34.21
C ASP A 132 3.17 -19.46 33.42
N ILE A 133 2.72 -19.53 32.17
CA ILE A 133 2.45 -18.39 31.30
C ILE A 133 0.94 -18.25 31.15
N PHE A 134 0.42 -17.08 31.50
CA PHE A 134 -1.01 -16.77 31.38
C PHE A 134 -1.23 -15.89 30.15
N LEU A 135 -1.98 -16.43 29.19
CA LEU A 135 -2.44 -15.72 28.00
C LEU A 135 -3.95 -15.49 28.14
N PRO A 136 -4.47 -14.25 28.22
CA PRO A 136 -5.91 -14.01 28.25
C PRO A 136 -6.50 -14.22 26.85
N LEU A 137 -6.77 -15.48 26.53
CA LEU A 137 -7.25 -15.87 25.22
C LEU A 137 -8.39 -16.87 25.37
N ILE A 138 -9.57 -16.53 24.87
CA ILE A 138 -10.70 -17.46 24.82
C ILE A 138 -10.63 -18.25 23.52
N LYS A 139 -10.53 -19.57 23.60
CA LYS A 139 -10.61 -20.48 22.45
C LYS A 139 -12.03 -20.50 21.89
N LYS A 140 -12.23 -20.11 20.63
CA LYS A 140 -13.44 -20.52 19.90
C LYS A 140 -13.19 -21.88 19.25
N SER A 141 -13.78 -22.93 19.82
CA SER A 141 -13.72 -24.28 19.28
C SER A 141 -14.79 -24.48 18.21
N SER A 142 -14.39 -24.61 16.94
CA SER A 142 -14.71 -25.82 16.16
C SER A 142 -14.00 -25.81 14.79
N GLY A 143 -12.94 -26.62 14.64
CA GLY A 143 -12.77 -27.41 13.42
C GLY A 143 -11.56 -27.21 12.49
N GLN A 144 -10.58 -26.32 12.72
CA GLN A 144 -9.38 -26.24 11.85
C GLN A 144 -8.06 -25.96 12.57
N THR A 145 -6.98 -26.33 11.90
CA THR A 145 -5.55 -26.47 12.26
C THR A 145 -4.82 -25.20 12.72
N SER A 146 -5.54 -24.16 13.12
CA SER A 146 -5.00 -22.99 13.82
C SER A 146 -6.08 -22.54 14.81
N GLN A 147 -5.79 -22.67 16.11
CA GLN A 147 -6.77 -22.32 17.14
C GLN A 147 -6.98 -20.80 17.12
N GLN A 148 -8.20 -20.36 16.81
CA GLN A 148 -8.59 -18.95 16.78
C GLN A 148 -8.90 -18.46 18.21
N PHE A 149 -8.31 -17.32 18.59
CA PHE A 149 -8.53 -16.71 19.90
C PHE A 149 -9.04 -15.27 19.77
N SER A 150 -9.96 -14.88 20.66
CA SER A 150 -10.49 -13.52 20.74
C SER A 150 -9.98 -12.80 22.01
N PRO A 151 -9.61 -11.51 21.93
CA PRO A 151 -8.99 -10.70 22.99
C PRO A 151 -9.96 -10.22 24.09
N ALA A 152 -10.90 -11.06 24.52
CA ALA A 152 -11.66 -10.71 25.72
C ALA A 152 -10.82 -11.06 26.96
N VAL A 153 -10.63 -10.09 27.86
CA VAL A 153 -10.12 -10.36 29.22
C VAL A 153 -11.11 -11.33 29.88
N ALA A 154 -10.76 -12.61 29.88
CA ALA A 154 -11.59 -13.62 30.54
C ALA A 154 -11.51 -13.41 32.06
N ALA A 155 -12.66 -13.50 32.74
CA ALA A 155 -12.68 -13.69 34.17
C ALA A 155 -11.78 -14.89 34.55
N PRO A 156 -11.23 -14.96 35.78
CA PRO A 156 -10.38 -16.06 36.20
C PRO A 156 -11.05 -17.39 35.86
N ILE A 157 -10.42 -18.19 35.00
CA ILE A 157 -10.96 -19.50 34.65
C ILE A 157 -10.78 -20.38 35.89
N GLN A 158 -11.90 -20.78 36.51
CA GLN A 158 -11.93 -21.58 37.73
C GLN A 158 -11.26 -22.96 37.57
N ASP A 159 -11.08 -23.41 36.32
CA ASP A 159 -10.40 -24.65 35.97
C ASP A 159 -9.01 -24.32 35.40
N HIS A 160 -8.00 -24.22 36.28
CA HIS A 160 -6.61 -23.90 35.95
C HIS A 160 -5.89 -25.08 35.25
N ALA A 161 -6.50 -25.65 34.23
CA ALA A 161 -5.82 -26.63 33.39
C ALA A 161 -4.99 -25.93 32.31
N PRO A 162 -3.72 -26.31 32.11
CA PRO A 162 -2.95 -25.75 31.00
C PRO A 162 -3.56 -26.18 29.67
N ILE A 163 -3.66 -25.23 28.74
CA ILE A 163 -4.14 -25.48 27.37
C ILE A 163 -3.07 -26.07 26.47
N ALA A 164 -1.80 -25.92 26.85
CA ALA A 164 -0.65 -26.47 26.17
C ALA A 164 0.56 -26.44 27.10
N THR A 165 1.58 -27.24 26.76
CA THR A 165 2.92 -27.16 27.36
C THR A 165 3.90 -26.78 26.27
N LEU A 166 4.62 -25.70 26.50
CA LEU A 166 5.66 -25.17 25.62
C LEU A 166 7.03 -25.65 26.12
N ALA A 167 7.61 -26.64 25.43
CA ALA A 167 8.92 -27.18 25.80
C ALA A 167 10.03 -26.10 25.74
N ALA A 168 11.13 -26.32 26.47
CA ALA A 168 12.30 -25.45 26.38
C ALA A 168 12.84 -25.40 24.93
N GLY A 169 13.08 -24.20 24.42
CA GLY A 169 13.52 -23.94 23.04
C GLY A 169 12.42 -24.06 21.97
N ALA A 170 11.16 -24.29 22.35
CA ALA A 170 10.05 -24.40 21.41
C ALA A 170 9.31 -23.07 21.20
N ASP A 171 8.61 -22.99 20.08
CA ASP A 171 7.79 -21.85 19.68
C ASP A 171 6.29 -22.15 19.81
N PHE A 172 5.51 -21.13 20.15
CA PHE A 172 4.06 -21.15 20.14
C PHE A 172 3.56 -19.92 19.39
N SER A 173 2.69 -20.09 18.38
CA SER A 173 2.19 -18.97 17.58
C SER A 173 0.68 -18.85 17.67
N LEU A 174 0.18 -17.62 17.71
CA LEU A 174 -1.23 -17.28 17.74
C LEU A 174 -1.57 -16.17 16.79
N ARG A 175 -2.67 -16.34 16.05
CA ARG A 175 -3.22 -15.35 15.14
C ARG A 175 -4.29 -14.51 15.84
N PHE A 176 -4.23 -13.20 15.65
CA PHE A 176 -5.14 -12.24 16.27
C PHE A 176 -6.13 -11.68 15.25
N GLU A 177 -7.42 -11.92 15.46
CA GLU A 177 -8.48 -11.57 14.50
C GLU A 177 -9.35 -10.38 14.95
N GLN A 178 -8.96 -9.72 16.05
CA GLN A 178 -9.69 -8.55 16.60
C GLN A 178 -8.70 -7.52 17.14
N VAL A 179 -9.03 -6.25 16.94
CA VAL A 179 -8.29 -5.10 17.48
C VAL A 179 -8.44 -5.02 19.00
N GLY A 180 -7.39 -4.59 19.67
CA GLY A 180 -7.36 -4.43 21.13
C GLY A 180 -5.97 -4.50 21.73
N ALA A 181 -5.88 -4.15 23.01
CA ALA A 181 -4.69 -4.37 23.82
C ALA A 181 -4.87 -5.65 24.65
N ILE A 182 -3.85 -6.51 24.64
CA ILE A 182 -3.89 -7.84 25.23
C ILE A 182 -2.67 -7.99 26.11
N ASP A 183 -2.87 -7.93 27.42
CA ASP A 183 -1.81 -8.16 28.38
C ASP A 183 -1.51 -9.66 28.50
N PHE A 184 -0.28 -10.06 28.79
CA PHE A 184 0.09 -11.45 29.05
C PHE A 184 1.13 -11.50 30.17
N TYR A 185 1.17 -12.59 30.94
CA TYR A 185 1.89 -12.61 32.22
C TYR A 185 2.74 -13.87 32.38
N LEU A 186 3.88 -13.71 33.06
CA LEU A 186 4.67 -14.81 33.61
C LEU A 186 4.32 -14.96 35.11
N GLY A 187 3.95 -16.16 35.54
CA GLY A 187 3.67 -16.47 36.96
C GLY A 187 4.94 -16.44 37.81
N PRO A 188 4.88 -16.34 39.16
CA PRO A 188 3.74 -16.52 40.08
C PRO A 188 3.16 -15.23 40.69
N THR A 189 3.56 -14.07 40.19
CA THR A 189 2.95 -12.77 40.55
C THR A 189 3.08 -11.92 39.28
N PRO A 190 2.04 -11.23 38.80
CA PRO A 190 2.03 -10.59 37.47
C PRO A 190 2.94 -9.35 37.36
N SER A 191 4.05 -9.30 38.10
CA SER A 191 5.04 -8.21 38.04
C SER A 191 5.74 -8.13 36.69
N GLN A 192 5.74 -9.22 35.92
CA GLN A 192 6.24 -9.27 34.53
C GLN A 192 5.06 -9.47 33.59
N ALA A 193 4.50 -8.35 33.14
CA ALA A 193 3.50 -8.31 32.08
C ALA A 193 4.16 -7.91 30.75
N GLY A 194 3.73 -8.55 29.68
CA GLY A 194 3.87 -7.99 28.34
C GLY A 194 2.51 -7.59 27.77
N GLN A 195 2.52 -6.87 26.65
CA GLN A 195 1.30 -6.41 25.98
C GLN A 195 1.41 -6.56 24.45
N ILE A 196 0.34 -7.05 23.84
CA ILE A 196 0.15 -7.03 22.39
C ILE A 196 -0.87 -5.97 22.08
N ILE A 197 -0.52 -5.01 21.22
CA ILE A 197 -1.47 -4.04 20.66
C ILE A 197 -1.81 -4.50 19.25
N VAL A 198 -3.03 -4.99 19.07
CA VAL A 198 -3.58 -5.31 17.75
C VAL A 198 -4.29 -4.07 17.23
N GLN A 199 -3.82 -3.54 16.10
CA GLN A 199 -4.38 -2.37 15.45
C GLN A 199 -5.18 -2.76 14.20
N GLU A 200 -6.04 -1.86 13.74
CA GLU A 200 -6.68 -2.00 12.44
C GLU A 200 -5.62 -2.03 11.34
N ARG A 201 -5.83 -2.87 10.34
CA ARG A 201 -4.97 -2.89 9.16
C ARG A 201 -5.24 -1.64 8.32
N SER A 202 -4.17 -0.99 7.89
CA SER A 202 -4.31 0.14 6.96
C SER A 202 -4.93 -0.35 5.64
N PRO A 203 -6.00 0.28 5.13
CA PRO A 203 -6.60 -0.11 3.86
C PRO A 203 -5.59 -0.09 2.72
N THR A 204 -5.80 -0.96 1.74
CA THR A 204 -5.04 -0.92 0.49
C THR A 204 -5.44 0.33 -0.29
N THR A 205 -4.48 1.12 -0.74
CA THR A 205 -4.68 2.40 -1.43
C THR A 205 -4.08 2.40 -2.82
N LEU A 206 -4.57 3.28 -3.69
CA LEU A 206 -3.95 3.55 -4.99
C LEU A 206 -2.70 4.42 -4.80
N SER A 207 -1.51 3.84 -4.98
CA SER A 207 -0.23 4.52 -4.73
C SER A 207 0.24 5.36 -5.92
N SER A 208 -0.07 4.92 -7.15
CA SER A 208 0.20 5.72 -8.36
C SER A 208 -0.64 5.27 -9.56
N VAL A 209 -0.79 6.18 -10.52
CA VAL A 209 -1.49 5.92 -11.79
C VAL A 209 -0.74 6.53 -12.96
N SER A 210 -0.70 5.81 -14.08
CA SER A 210 -0.18 6.27 -15.37
C SER A 210 -1.16 5.88 -16.48
N PRO A 211 -1.72 6.82 -17.26
CA PRO A 211 -1.49 8.26 -17.20
C PRO A 211 -1.89 8.87 -15.85
N ALA A 212 -1.16 9.90 -15.42
CA ALA A 212 -1.52 10.63 -14.20
C ALA A 212 -2.86 11.35 -14.40
N SER A 213 -3.59 11.59 -13.30
CA SER A 213 -4.79 12.43 -13.37
C SER A 213 -4.44 13.84 -13.87
N GLY A 214 -5.20 14.35 -14.82
CA GLY A 214 -4.96 15.60 -15.53
C GLY A 214 -3.88 15.53 -16.62
N ALA A 215 -3.33 14.36 -16.93
CA ALA A 215 -2.40 14.22 -18.04
C ALA A 215 -3.07 14.61 -19.36
N GLY A 216 -2.35 15.34 -20.20
CA GLY A 216 -2.75 15.69 -21.56
C GLY A 216 -1.89 14.99 -22.60
N ASP A 217 -2.31 15.10 -23.86
CA ASP A 217 -1.60 14.57 -25.03
C ASP A 217 -1.21 13.09 -24.89
N VAL A 218 -2.05 12.32 -24.19
CA VAL A 218 -1.83 10.89 -23.98
C VAL A 218 -2.01 10.16 -25.32
N ALA A 219 -1.00 9.40 -25.73
CA ALA A 219 -1.06 8.60 -26.94
C ALA A 219 -2.30 7.68 -26.93
N VAL A 220 -2.98 7.54 -28.07
CA VAL A 220 -4.20 6.71 -28.15
C VAL A 220 -3.92 5.21 -27.94
N THR A 221 -2.67 4.80 -28.09
CA THR A 221 -2.18 3.43 -27.85
C THR A 221 -1.73 3.21 -26.40
N ARG A 222 -1.86 4.22 -25.53
CA ARG A 222 -1.38 4.15 -24.15
C ARG A 222 -2.30 3.28 -23.28
N GLU A 223 -1.70 2.35 -22.55
CA GLU A 223 -2.35 1.59 -21.48
C GLU A 223 -2.55 2.44 -20.22
N THR A 224 -3.50 2.03 -19.36
CA THR A 224 -3.56 2.54 -17.99
C THR A 224 -2.92 1.57 -17.01
N VAL A 225 -2.01 2.05 -16.18
CA VAL A 225 -1.33 1.31 -15.12
C VAL A 225 -1.70 1.91 -13.78
N LEU A 226 -2.19 1.07 -12.87
CA LEU A 226 -2.55 1.37 -11.50
C LEU A 226 -1.63 0.58 -10.57
N VAL A 227 -0.99 1.25 -9.62
CA VAL A 227 -0.16 0.61 -8.59
C VAL A 227 -0.83 0.78 -7.24
N PHE A 228 -0.89 -0.27 -6.45
CA PHE A 228 -1.54 -0.32 -5.14
C PHE A 228 -0.50 -0.47 -4.02
N SER A 229 -0.85 -0.07 -2.79
CA SER A 229 0.03 -0.20 -1.62
C SER A 229 0.22 -1.65 -1.16
N HIS A 230 -0.74 -2.53 -1.46
CA HIS A 230 -0.71 -3.95 -1.15
C HIS A 230 -1.29 -4.80 -2.30
N PRO A 231 -1.01 -6.11 -2.34
CA PRO A 231 -1.54 -7.01 -3.36
C PRO A 231 -3.07 -7.06 -3.38
N LEU A 232 -3.65 -7.06 -4.58
CA LEU A 232 -5.08 -7.22 -4.82
C LEU A 232 -5.53 -8.69 -4.84
N ASP A 233 -6.79 -8.94 -4.48
CA ASP A 233 -7.45 -10.19 -4.80
C ASP A 233 -7.91 -10.17 -6.27
N ALA A 234 -7.29 -11.02 -7.09
CA ALA A 234 -7.58 -11.16 -8.50
C ALA A 234 -9.06 -11.47 -8.81
N SER A 235 -9.78 -12.13 -7.89
CA SER A 235 -11.20 -12.49 -8.08
C SER A 235 -12.13 -11.26 -8.06
N SER A 236 -11.70 -10.18 -7.41
CA SER A 236 -12.44 -8.92 -7.30
C SER A 236 -12.23 -7.98 -8.49
N ILE A 237 -11.27 -8.28 -9.38
CA ILE A 237 -10.91 -7.44 -10.53
C ILE A 237 -11.88 -7.74 -11.68
N THR A 238 -12.84 -6.85 -11.89
CA THR A 238 -13.95 -7.01 -12.83
C THR A 238 -14.16 -5.74 -13.65
N ALA A 239 -15.15 -5.74 -14.55
CA ALA A 239 -15.43 -4.57 -15.41
C ALA A 239 -16.21 -3.50 -14.64
N ASP A 240 -16.63 -3.81 -13.42
CA ASP A 240 -17.36 -2.91 -12.54
C ASP A 240 -16.46 -2.36 -11.42
N SER A 241 -15.42 -3.09 -11.00
CA SER A 241 -14.47 -2.59 -10.01
C SER A 241 -13.39 -1.70 -10.60
N VAL A 242 -12.91 -1.97 -11.82
CA VAL A 242 -11.92 -1.12 -12.50
C VAL A 242 -12.24 -1.03 -13.99
N PHE A 243 -12.53 0.17 -14.48
CA PHE A 243 -12.87 0.38 -15.89
C PHE A 243 -12.49 1.77 -16.37
N ALA A 244 -12.29 1.90 -17.68
CA ALA A 244 -12.20 3.20 -18.34
C ALA A 244 -13.48 3.50 -19.11
N GLN A 245 -13.81 4.77 -19.27
CA GLN A 245 -14.98 5.21 -20.03
C GLN A 245 -14.71 6.48 -20.82
N PHE A 246 -15.46 6.64 -21.90
CA PHE A 246 -15.53 7.86 -22.70
C PHE A 246 -16.97 8.10 -23.13
N GLY A 247 -17.46 9.34 -22.99
CA GLY A 247 -18.85 9.68 -23.37
C GLY A 247 -19.93 8.92 -22.59
N GLY A 248 -19.59 8.37 -21.42
CA GLY A 248 -20.49 7.53 -20.61
C GLY A 248 -20.46 6.03 -20.93
N GLU A 249 -19.76 5.63 -21.99
CA GLU A 249 -19.61 4.23 -22.39
C GLU A 249 -18.29 3.65 -21.88
N LYS A 250 -18.34 2.41 -21.34
CA LYS A 250 -17.13 1.70 -20.90
C LYS A 250 -16.31 1.27 -22.12
N LEU A 251 -15.00 1.50 -22.04
CA LEU A 251 -14.05 1.02 -23.03
C LEU A 251 -13.72 -0.44 -22.74
N ALA A 252 -13.79 -1.29 -23.76
CA ALA A 252 -13.40 -2.70 -23.64
C ALA A 252 -11.89 -2.80 -23.37
N ALA A 253 -11.53 -3.53 -22.31
CA ALA A 253 -10.15 -3.70 -21.90
C ALA A 253 -9.93 -5.02 -21.16
N ILE A 254 -8.77 -5.62 -21.41
CA ILE A 254 -8.21 -6.71 -20.61
C ILE A 254 -7.58 -6.11 -19.35
N ARG A 255 -7.92 -6.68 -18.20
CA ARG A 255 -7.35 -6.33 -16.90
C ARG A 255 -6.29 -7.37 -16.54
N HIS A 256 -5.04 -6.94 -16.51
CA HIS A 256 -3.91 -7.80 -16.22
C HIS A 256 -3.29 -7.41 -14.88
N LEU A 257 -3.37 -8.31 -13.90
CA LEU A 257 -2.70 -8.17 -12.62
C LEU A 257 -1.28 -8.71 -12.71
N SER A 258 -0.31 -7.99 -12.15
CA SER A 258 1.07 -8.47 -12.01
C SER A 258 1.15 -9.69 -11.06
N PRO A 259 2.21 -10.52 -11.17
CA PRO A 259 2.37 -11.69 -10.31
C PRO A 259 2.44 -11.39 -8.80
N ASP A 260 2.95 -10.21 -8.43
CA ASP A 260 2.99 -9.73 -7.04
C ASP A 260 1.66 -9.13 -6.56
N GLY A 261 0.65 -9.04 -7.43
CA GLY A 261 -0.68 -8.52 -7.12
C GLY A 261 -0.76 -7.00 -6.94
N ALA A 262 0.35 -6.26 -7.03
CA ALA A 262 0.39 -4.84 -6.68
C ALA A 262 0.17 -3.89 -7.88
N LYS A 263 0.21 -4.39 -9.12
CA LYS A 263 0.08 -3.57 -10.34
C LYS A 263 -0.99 -4.13 -11.26
N LEU A 264 -2.00 -3.32 -11.54
CA LEU A 264 -3.07 -3.62 -12.49
C LEU A 264 -2.89 -2.78 -13.76
N THR A 265 -2.82 -3.45 -14.91
CA THR A 265 -2.78 -2.79 -16.21
C THR A 265 -4.07 -3.02 -16.98
N LEU A 266 -4.64 -1.95 -17.54
CA LEU A 266 -5.72 -1.98 -18.51
C LEU A 266 -5.12 -1.93 -19.93
N PHE A 267 -5.24 -3.04 -20.64
CA PHE A 267 -4.94 -3.13 -22.07
C PHE A 267 -6.24 -2.95 -22.85
N TYR A 268 -6.37 -1.84 -23.58
CA TYR A 268 -7.58 -1.54 -24.35
C TYR A 268 -7.67 -2.41 -25.60
N ASP A 269 -8.86 -2.92 -25.91
CA ASP A 269 -9.08 -3.80 -27.08
C ASP A 269 -9.00 -3.01 -28.40
N ALA A 270 -9.20 -1.71 -28.34
CA ALA A 270 -9.05 -0.76 -29.44
C ALA A 270 -8.28 0.49 -28.97
N PRO A 271 -7.66 1.24 -29.89
CA PRO A 271 -7.06 2.53 -29.55
C PRO A 271 -8.06 3.43 -28.81
N LEU A 272 -7.57 4.15 -27.81
CA LEU A 272 -8.35 5.13 -27.08
C LEU A 272 -8.93 6.18 -28.05
N PRO A 273 -10.13 6.72 -27.78
CA PRO A 273 -10.68 7.81 -28.58
C PRO A 273 -9.71 8.99 -28.63
N ALA A 274 -9.45 9.55 -29.80
CA ALA A 274 -8.59 10.72 -29.96
C ALA A 274 -9.32 12.02 -29.59
N SER A 275 -8.58 13.06 -29.19
CA SER A 275 -9.16 14.35 -28.74
C SER A 275 -10.25 14.19 -27.69
N ALA A 276 -10.06 13.25 -26.76
CA ALA A 276 -11.08 12.82 -25.83
C ALA A 276 -10.59 12.88 -24.40
N ARG A 277 -11.52 13.18 -23.48
CA ARG A 277 -11.32 12.95 -22.06
C ARG A 277 -11.72 11.54 -21.71
N VAL A 278 -10.75 10.71 -21.35
CA VAL A 278 -10.98 9.36 -20.84
C VAL A 278 -11.00 9.43 -19.32
N ARG A 279 -11.97 8.77 -18.69
CA ARG A 279 -12.03 8.59 -17.24
C ARG A 279 -11.76 7.14 -16.89
N VAL A 280 -10.79 6.89 -16.03
CA VAL A 280 -10.60 5.60 -15.37
C VAL A 280 -11.22 5.68 -13.98
N THR A 281 -12.07 4.70 -13.66
CA THR A 281 -12.74 4.58 -12.39
C THR A 281 -12.20 3.36 -11.65
N VAL A 282 -11.84 3.54 -10.39
CA VAL A 282 -11.57 2.46 -9.43
C VAL A 282 -12.65 2.52 -8.37
N ASP A 283 -13.52 1.52 -8.32
CA ASP A 283 -14.55 1.34 -7.31
C ASP A 283 -13.99 0.47 -6.18
N GLY A 284 -13.60 1.13 -5.09
CA GLY A 284 -13.02 0.51 -3.90
C GLY A 284 -14.02 -0.34 -3.11
N ASP A 285 -15.32 -0.04 -3.21
CA ASP A 285 -16.36 -0.82 -2.55
C ASP A 285 -16.49 -2.23 -3.15
N ARG A 286 -16.12 -2.39 -4.42
CA ARG A 286 -16.11 -3.66 -5.16
C ARG A 286 -14.73 -4.31 -5.25
N LEU A 287 -13.67 -3.52 -5.23
CA LEU A 287 -12.30 -4.02 -5.30
C LEU A 287 -11.85 -4.52 -3.92
N ARG A 288 -11.10 -5.63 -3.90
CA ARG A 288 -10.61 -6.24 -2.67
C ARG A 288 -9.10 -6.43 -2.72
N ASP A 289 -8.46 -6.28 -1.58
CA ASP A 289 -7.08 -6.71 -1.39
C ASP A 289 -6.98 -8.22 -1.17
N ALA A 290 -5.76 -8.75 -1.15
CA ALA A 290 -5.50 -10.18 -0.97
C ALA A 290 -6.00 -10.76 0.37
N ASN A 291 -6.33 -9.91 1.34
CA ASN A 291 -6.91 -10.29 2.63
C ASN A 291 -8.45 -10.18 2.64
N GLY A 292 -9.06 -9.74 1.54
CA GLY A 292 -10.50 -9.56 1.42
C GLY A 292 -11.03 -8.23 1.99
N GLN A 293 -10.17 -7.27 2.31
CA GLN A 293 -10.59 -5.92 2.71
C GLN A 293 -10.89 -5.07 1.48
N ALA A 294 -11.85 -4.16 1.58
CA ALA A 294 -12.13 -3.19 0.52
C ALA A 294 -10.92 -2.26 0.29
N VAL A 295 -10.66 -1.92 -0.96
CA VAL A 295 -9.61 -0.95 -1.32
C VAL A 295 -10.13 0.45 -0.99
N ASP A 296 -9.32 1.26 -0.30
CA ASP A 296 -9.51 2.70 -0.15
C ASP A 296 -9.10 3.38 -1.46
N ALA A 297 -10.08 3.59 -2.34
CA ALA A 297 -9.84 4.06 -3.69
C ALA A 297 -9.65 5.59 -3.74
N ASP A 298 -10.31 6.36 -2.88
CA ASP A 298 -10.20 7.82 -2.84
C ASP A 298 -9.12 8.34 -1.87
N GLY A 299 -8.51 7.45 -1.07
CA GLY A 299 -7.34 7.71 -0.25
C GLY A 299 -7.65 8.49 1.01
N ASP A 300 -8.87 8.38 1.54
CA ASP A 300 -9.32 9.10 2.75
C ASP A 300 -8.98 8.37 4.06
N GLY A 301 -8.38 7.18 3.97
CA GLY A 301 -8.03 6.31 5.08
C GLY A 301 -9.15 5.34 5.48
N VAL A 302 -10.29 5.36 4.78
CA VAL A 302 -11.43 4.47 5.00
C VAL A 302 -11.54 3.51 3.81
N ALA A 303 -11.68 2.22 4.10
CA ALA A 303 -11.83 1.20 3.06
C ALA A 303 -13.11 1.44 2.24
N GLY A 304 -13.00 1.45 0.91
CA GLY A 304 -14.10 1.68 -0.02
C GLY A 304 -13.90 2.92 -0.90
N GLY A 305 -15.01 3.53 -1.31
CA GLY A 305 -14.98 4.80 -2.05
C GLY A 305 -14.68 4.63 -3.54
N THR A 306 -14.44 5.74 -4.24
CA THR A 306 -14.23 5.72 -5.70
C THR A 306 -13.15 6.70 -6.14
N ALA A 307 -12.13 6.18 -6.82
CA ALA A 307 -11.14 6.99 -7.53
C ALA A 307 -11.65 7.32 -8.95
N ALA A 308 -11.54 8.58 -9.37
CA ALA A 308 -11.73 9.00 -10.74
C ALA A 308 -10.45 9.65 -11.28
N ILE A 309 -9.85 9.02 -12.29
CA ILE A 309 -8.63 9.48 -12.94
C ILE A 309 -9.00 9.94 -14.34
N ASP A 310 -8.96 11.25 -14.58
CA ASP A 310 -9.24 11.82 -15.90
C ASP A 310 -7.93 12.11 -16.62
N PHE A 311 -7.84 11.75 -17.90
CA PHE A 311 -6.75 12.21 -18.76
C PHE A 311 -7.28 12.52 -20.16
N ASP A 312 -6.58 13.41 -20.86
CA ASP A 312 -6.94 13.86 -22.20
C ASP A 312 -5.99 13.20 -23.22
N THR A 313 -6.57 12.53 -24.21
CA THR A 313 -5.81 11.89 -25.29
C THR A 313 -5.34 12.91 -26.33
N LEU A 314 -4.33 12.52 -27.10
CA LEU A 314 -3.73 13.33 -28.14
C LEU A 314 -4.79 13.97 -29.04
N GLY A 315 -4.66 15.29 -29.20
CA GLY A 315 -5.48 16.05 -30.12
C GLY A 315 -5.17 15.72 -31.58
N ILE A 316 -6.21 15.45 -32.37
CA ILE A 316 -6.12 15.25 -33.83
C ILE A 316 -6.50 16.51 -34.61
N ARG A 317 -6.48 17.68 -33.94
CA ARG A 317 -6.67 18.96 -34.61
C ARG A 317 -5.47 19.19 -35.53
N MET A 318 -5.69 18.96 -36.82
CA MET A 318 -4.70 19.30 -37.84
C MET A 318 -4.37 20.79 -37.75
N ILE A 319 -3.08 21.09 -37.66
CA ILE A 319 -2.58 22.45 -37.87
C ILE A 319 -2.48 22.63 -39.39
N PRO A 320 -3.23 23.59 -39.98
CA PRO A 320 -3.17 23.82 -41.42
C PRO A 320 -1.74 24.12 -41.87
N GLY A 321 -1.30 23.48 -42.95
CA GLY A 321 0.05 23.65 -43.50
C GLY A 321 1.13 22.76 -42.86
N THR A 322 0.78 21.92 -41.87
CA THR A 322 1.72 20.91 -41.34
C THR A 322 1.82 19.72 -42.29
N ALA A 323 3.05 19.37 -42.67
CA ALA A 323 3.37 18.16 -43.43
C ALA A 323 4.51 17.41 -42.75
N VAL A 324 4.45 16.08 -42.76
CA VAL A 324 5.57 15.21 -42.39
C VAL A 324 6.20 14.71 -43.68
N CYS A 325 7.50 14.94 -43.84
CA CYS A 325 8.30 14.44 -44.96
C CYS A 325 9.51 13.66 -44.42
N GLY A 326 9.94 12.64 -45.14
CA GLY A 326 11.06 11.80 -44.75
C GLY A 326 11.34 10.71 -45.78
N HIS A 327 12.41 9.96 -45.56
CA HIS A 327 12.78 8.78 -46.33
C HIS A 327 12.68 7.55 -45.43
N VAL A 328 12.18 6.44 -45.97
CA VAL A 328 12.17 5.15 -45.27
C VAL A 328 13.17 4.24 -45.95
N PHE A 329 14.12 3.73 -45.18
CA PHE A 329 15.18 2.85 -45.67
C PHE A 329 15.02 1.44 -45.07
N ALA A 330 15.49 0.44 -45.79
CA ALA A 330 15.59 -0.92 -45.30
C ALA A 330 16.63 -1.00 -44.16
N SER A 331 16.45 -1.94 -43.23
CA SER A 331 17.43 -2.17 -42.16
C SER A 331 18.78 -2.68 -42.68
N GLU A 332 18.78 -3.32 -43.85
CA GLU A 332 19.99 -3.80 -44.53
C GLU A 332 20.55 -2.70 -45.43
N LEU A 333 21.84 -2.40 -45.26
CA LEU A 333 22.56 -1.50 -46.16
C LEU A 333 22.86 -2.20 -47.48
N GLY A 334 22.64 -1.50 -48.58
CA GLY A 334 23.11 -1.89 -49.90
C GLY A 334 24.58 -1.54 -50.10
N THR A 335 25.06 -1.76 -51.32
CA THR A 335 26.43 -1.43 -51.71
C THR A 335 26.41 -0.43 -52.86
N ASP A 336 27.14 0.68 -52.71
CA ASP A 336 27.31 1.67 -53.77
C ASP A 336 28.24 1.17 -54.88
N ALA A 337 28.36 1.96 -55.96
CA ALA A 337 29.21 1.62 -57.11
C ALA A 337 30.73 1.55 -56.78
N SER A 338 31.15 2.06 -55.63
CA SER A 338 32.53 2.03 -55.14
C SER A 338 32.77 0.92 -54.09
N GLY A 339 31.75 0.11 -53.78
CA GLY A 339 31.82 -0.93 -52.76
C GLY A 339 31.51 -0.45 -51.33
N GLY A 340 31.11 0.82 -51.14
CA GLY A 340 30.75 1.40 -49.85
C GLY A 340 29.32 1.04 -49.44
N ALA A 341 29.01 1.12 -48.14
CA ALA A 341 27.67 0.87 -47.64
C ALA A 341 26.73 2.05 -47.99
N GLN A 342 25.52 1.75 -48.45
CA GLN A 342 24.54 2.75 -48.90
C GLN A 342 23.13 2.43 -48.38
N ASP A 343 22.38 3.45 -47.95
CA ASP A 343 20.97 3.31 -47.60
C ASP A 343 20.13 2.89 -48.81
N VAL A 344 19.27 1.88 -48.62
CA VAL A 344 18.37 1.35 -49.65
C VAL A 344 16.94 1.75 -49.31
N ALA A 345 16.25 2.43 -50.22
CA ALA A 345 14.86 2.84 -50.00
C ALA A 345 13.95 1.61 -49.79
N LEU A 346 13.10 1.66 -48.77
CA LEU A 346 12.10 0.63 -48.50
C LEU A 346 10.80 0.99 -49.21
N ALA A 347 10.45 0.25 -50.28
CA ALA A 347 9.22 0.45 -51.04
C ALA A 347 8.00 -0.19 -50.34
N GLY A 348 6.84 0.46 -50.44
CA GLY A 348 5.58 -0.10 -49.93
C GLY A 348 5.45 -0.08 -48.40
N ALA A 349 6.32 0.62 -47.69
CA ALA A 349 6.18 0.81 -46.25
C ALA A 349 4.93 1.66 -45.98
N ALA A 350 4.03 1.19 -45.12
CA ALA A 350 2.87 1.96 -44.70
C ALA A 350 3.27 2.95 -43.59
N ILE A 351 2.92 4.22 -43.77
CA ILE A 351 3.10 5.28 -42.77
C ILE A 351 1.71 5.73 -42.36
N THR A 352 1.45 5.73 -41.05
CA THR A 352 0.19 6.15 -40.46
C THR A 352 0.44 7.16 -39.35
N VAL A 353 -0.58 7.95 -39.03
CA VAL A 353 -0.58 8.83 -37.85
C VAL A 353 -1.45 8.21 -36.77
N ASP A 354 -0.88 8.01 -35.59
CA ASP A 354 -1.58 7.44 -34.44
C ASP A 354 -2.85 8.24 -34.10
N GLY A 355 -3.99 7.56 -33.99
CA GLY A 355 -5.31 8.15 -33.77
C GLY A 355 -5.98 8.73 -35.03
N MET A 356 -5.31 8.69 -36.18
CA MET A 356 -5.85 9.11 -37.49
C MET A 356 -5.54 8.10 -38.59
N GLU A 357 -5.21 6.85 -38.27
CA GLU A 357 -4.66 5.84 -39.17
C GLU A 357 -5.59 5.55 -40.38
N ALA A 358 -6.89 5.72 -40.20
CA ALA A 358 -7.88 5.57 -41.26
C ALA A 358 -7.91 6.73 -42.27
N THR A 359 -7.40 7.91 -41.88
CA THR A 359 -7.53 9.17 -42.66
C THR A 359 -6.18 9.79 -43.05
N LEU A 360 -5.14 9.60 -42.23
CA LEU A 360 -3.77 10.07 -42.47
C LEU A 360 -2.84 8.87 -42.58
N ARG A 361 -2.75 8.35 -43.80
CA ARG A 361 -1.85 7.27 -44.17
C ARG A 361 -1.27 7.47 -45.56
N THR A 362 -0.06 7.00 -45.77
CA THR A 362 0.60 6.93 -47.08
C THR A 362 1.43 5.67 -47.19
N THR A 363 1.94 5.38 -48.38
CA THR A 363 2.92 4.33 -48.64
C THR A 363 4.12 4.91 -49.39
N THR A 364 5.32 4.39 -49.13
CA THR A 364 6.55 4.79 -49.84
C THR A 364 6.69 4.21 -51.23
#